data_AF-A0A238K3Y7-F1
#
_entry.id   AF-A0A238K3Y7-F1
#
_cell.length_a   1.000
_cell.length_b   1.000
_cell.length_c   1.000
_cell.angle_alpha   90.00
_cell.angle_beta   90.00
_cell.angle_gamma   90.00
#
_symmetry.space_group_name_H-M   'P 1'
#
loop_
_entity.id
_entity.type
_entity.pdbx_description
1 polymer ?
#
loop_
_entity_poly.entity_id
_entity_poly.type
_entity_poly.pdbx_seq_one_letter_code
_entity_poly.pdbx_strand_id
1 'polypeptide(L)'
;MLNEPRGGVFRHVNLLVPPKHPQADAAFIIMEPEDTRPMSGSNSICVSTVLLDAGLVEMHEPVTELQLEAPGGLVMVRAECRGGKAERVFVQNLPSFADKFDVPLELPGLGTLTIAIPPMAGPVSWWLMPHPRG
;
A
#
# COMPACT_ATOMS: atom_id res chain seq x y z
N MET A 1 -0.49 -12.82 -16.58
CA MET A 1 -0.40 -11.36 -16.36
C MET A 1 0.99 -10.96 -15.88
N LEU A 2 1.54 -11.64 -14.87
CA LEU A 2 2.86 -11.34 -14.31
C LEU A 2 4.03 -11.94 -15.10
N ASN A 3 3.85 -13.12 -15.70
CA ASN A 3 4.89 -13.76 -16.50
C ASN A 3 5.08 -13.08 -17.86
N GLU A 4 6.30 -13.19 -18.38
CA GLU A 4 6.61 -12.91 -19.78
C GLU A 4 5.73 -13.75 -20.73
N PRO A 5 5.44 -13.25 -21.95
CA PRO A 5 5.91 -11.99 -22.56
C PRO A 5 5.05 -10.76 -22.23
N ARG A 6 4.01 -10.90 -21.40
CA ARG A 6 3.03 -9.83 -21.12
C ARG A 6 3.36 -9.03 -19.86
N GLY A 7 4.09 -9.63 -18.94
CA GLY A 7 4.54 -9.03 -17.69
C GLY A 7 6.06 -8.94 -17.62
N GLY A 8 6.59 -9.29 -16.45
CA GLY A 8 8.00 -9.20 -16.09
C GLY A 8 8.13 -9.08 -14.57
N VAL A 9 9.30 -9.42 -14.03
CA VAL A 9 9.55 -9.50 -12.57
C VAL A 9 9.35 -8.18 -11.82
N PHE A 10 9.33 -7.04 -12.51
CA PHE A 10 9.12 -5.72 -11.90
C PHE A 10 7.66 -5.26 -11.95
N ARG A 11 6.75 -6.06 -12.51
CA ARG A 11 5.36 -5.67 -12.71
C ARG A 11 4.48 -6.18 -11.57
N HIS A 12 3.69 -5.26 -11.02
CA HIS A 12 2.60 -5.55 -10.11
C HIS A 12 1.28 -5.29 -10.86
N VAL A 13 0.25 -6.08 -10.56
CA VAL A 13 -1.07 -5.93 -11.18
C VAL A 13 -2.12 -5.89 -10.08
N ASN A 14 -3.06 -4.94 -10.18
CA ASN A 14 -4.20 -4.84 -9.26
C ASN A 14 -5.47 -5.26 -10.00
N LEU A 15 -6.22 -6.19 -9.41
CA LEU A 15 -7.54 -6.57 -9.91
C LEU A 15 -8.60 -5.82 -9.09
N LEU A 16 -9.34 -4.91 -9.72
CA LEU A 16 -10.50 -4.27 -9.10
C LEU A 16 -11.64 -5.29 -8.97
N VAL A 17 -12.27 -5.33 -7.80
CA VAL A 17 -13.39 -6.23 -7.50
C VAL A 17 -14.48 -5.47 -6.74
N PRO A 18 -15.74 -5.94 -6.74
CA PRO A 18 -16.75 -5.38 -5.88
C PRO A 18 -16.34 -5.52 -4.40
N PRO A 19 -16.46 -4.45 -3.60
CA PRO A 19 -16.17 -4.52 -2.18
C PRO A 19 -17.13 -5.45 -1.45
N LYS A 20 -16.62 -6.06 -0.37
CA LYS A 20 -17.41 -6.79 0.63
C LYS A 20 -17.68 -5.93 1.84
N HIS A 21 -16.76 -5.02 2.19
CA HIS A 21 -16.95 -4.12 3.30
C HIS A 21 -17.96 -3.01 2.93
N PRO A 22 -19.01 -2.76 3.73
CA PRO A 22 -20.08 -1.82 3.39
C PRO A 22 -19.64 -0.35 3.37
N GLN A 23 -18.48 -0.04 3.93
CA GLN A 23 -17.89 1.29 3.94
C GLN A 23 -16.85 1.52 2.83
N ALA A 24 -16.53 0.50 2.03
CA ALA A 24 -15.53 0.63 0.97
C ALA A 24 -16.17 1.17 -0.32
N ASP A 25 -15.53 2.18 -0.91
CA ASP A 25 -15.91 2.75 -2.20
C ASP A 25 -15.46 1.84 -3.36
N ALA A 26 -14.36 1.12 -3.16
CA ALA A 26 -13.85 0.13 -4.09
C ALA A 26 -12.98 -0.92 -3.37
N ALA A 27 -12.76 -2.06 -4.01
CA ALA A 27 -11.86 -3.09 -3.52
C ALA A 27 -10.88 -3.55 -4.59
N PHE A 28 -9.73 -4.05 -4.15
CA PHE A 28 -8.67 -4.52 -5.05
C PHE A 28 -7.89 -5.69 -4.49
N ILE A 29 -7.41 -6.56 -5.38
CA ILE A 29 -6.50 -7.65 -5.08
C ILE A 29 -5.15 -7.35 -5.70
N ILE A 30 -4.10 -7.38 -4.88
CA ILE A 30 -2.72 -7.09 -5.27
C ILE A 30 -2.06 -8.37 -5.74
N MET A 31 -1.56 -8.39 -6.97
CA MET A 31 -0.77 -9.49 -7.52
C MET A 31 0.67 -9.01 -7.72
N GLU A 32 1.57 -9.43 -6.82
CA GLU A 32 3.01 -9.20 -6.92
C GLU A 32 3.71 -10.48 -7.45
N PRO A 33 4.95 -10.39 -7.97
CA PRO A 33 5.65 -11.53 -8.57
C PRO A 33 5.81 -12.75 -7.65
N GLU A 34 5.97 -12.54 -6.35
CA GLU A 34 6.26 -13.59 -5.38
C GLU A 34 5.07 -13.93 -4.47
N ASP A 35 4.12 -13.02 -4.25
CA ASP A 35 3.04 -13.20 -3.28
C ASP A 35 1.79 -12.36 -3.57
N THR A 36 0.66 -12.78 -3.00
CA THR A 36 -0.59 -12.00 -2.91
C THR A 36 -0.69 -11.40 -1.51
N ARG A 37 -0.12 -10.20 -1.36
CA ARG A 37 0.13 -9.57 -0.06
C ARG A 37 -1.17 -8.98 0.52
N PRO A 38 -1.30 -8.89 1.87
CA PRO A 38 -2.45 -8.25 2.51
C PRO A 38 -2.63 -6.76 2.14
N MET A 39 -1.52 -6.03 1.93
CA MET A 39 -1.54 -4.61 1.57
C MET A 39 -0.22 -4.21 0.92
N SER A 40 -0.25 -3.30 -0.05
CA SER A 40 0.91 -2.70 -0.73
C SER A 40 0.67 -1.21 -0.97
N GLY A 41 1.51 -0.35 -0.39
CA GLY A 41 1.27 1.10 -0.32
C GLY A 41 1.35 1.76 -1.70
N SER A 42 2.36 1.39 -2.49
CA SER A 42 2.51 1.87 -3.87
C SER A 42 1.34 1.43 -4.76
N ASN A 43 0.89 0.18 -4.62
CA ASN A 43 -0.27 -0.32 -5.36
C ASN A 43 -1.58 0.37 -4.95
N SER A 44 -1.76 0.66 -3.66
CA SER A 44 -2.91 1.42 -3.17
C SER A 44 -2.94 2.82 -3.78
N ILE A 45 -1.79 3.51 -3.83
CA ILE A 45 -1.66 4.80 -4.51
C ILE A 45 -2.05 4.69 -5.99
N CYS A 46 -1.49 3.71 -6.72
CA CYS A 46 -1.81 3.50 -8.13
C CYS A 46 -3.31 3.23 -8.35
N VAL A 47 -3.93 2.40 -7.51
CA VAL A 47 -5.36 2.10 -7.58
C VAL A 47 -6.18 3.36 -7.35
N SER A 48 -5.89 4.14 -6.30
CA SER A 48 -6.58 5.40 -6.04
C SER A 48 -6.48 6.38 -7.20
N THR A 49 -5.28 6.56 -7.76
CA THR A 49 -5.08 7.45 -8.91
C THR A 49 -5.91 6.97 -10.11
N VAL A 50 -5.90 5.67 -10.44
CA VAL A 50 -6.70 5.16 -11.57
C VAL A 50 -8.19 5.31 -11.33
N LEU A 51 -8.69 5.02 -10.12
CA LEU A 51 -10.10 5.14 -9.80
C LEU A 51 -10.61 6.58 -10.01
N LEU A 52 -9.82 7.56 -9.57
CA LEU A 52 -10.16 8.98 -9.68
C LEU A 52 -9.97 9.52 -11.11
N ASP A 53 -8.79 9.32 -11.70
CA ASP A 53 -8.46 9.85 -13.03
C ASP A 53 -9.31 9.26 -14.15
N ALA A 54 -9.78 8.02 -14.00
CA ALA A 54 -10.67 7.37 -14.96
C ALA A 54 -12.16 7.61 -14.67
N GLY A 55 -12.50 8.35 -13.61
CA GLY A 55 -13.88 8.64 -13.22
C GLY A 55 -14.67 7.40 -12.77
N LEU A 56 -13.98 6.37 -12.27
CA LEU A 56 -14.63 5.17 -11.68
C LEU A 56 -15.15 5.46 -10.27
N VAL A 57 -14.55 6.42 -9.58
CA VAL A 57 -15.03 7.05 -8.35
C VAL A 57 -15.13 8.55 -8.61
N GLU A 58 -16.16 9.19 -8.07
CA GLU A 58 -16.34 10.64 -8.22
C GLU A 58 -15.18 11.40 -7.57
N MET A 59 -14.60 12.34 -8.32
CA MET A 59 -13.50 13.18 -7.84
C MET A 59 -14.06 14.51 -7.32
N HIS A 60 -13.67 14.86 -6.09
CA HIS A 60 -13.94 16.17 -5.49
C HIS A 60 -12.64 16.97 -5.32
N GLU A 61 -12.66 18.23 -5.73
CA GLU A 61 -11.53 19.17 -5.58
C GLU A 61 -11.78 20.13 -4.40
N PRO A 62 -10.73 20.51 -3.64
CA PRO A 62 -9.30 20.21 -3.87
C PRO A 62 -8.84 18.87 -3.28
N VAL A 63 -9.71 18.17 -2.55
CA VAL A 63 -9.39 16.92 -1.87
C VAL A 63 -10.52 15.93 -2.05
N THR A 64 -10.18 14.71 -2.47
CA THR A 64 -11.09 13.56 -2.46
C THR A 64 -10.65 12.59 -1.37
N GLU A 65 -11.58 12.11 -0.56
CA GLU A 65 -11.34 11.02 0.40
C GLU A 65 -12.08 9.77 -0.06
N LEU A 66 -11.43 8.62 0.03
CA LEU A 66 -12.01 7.32 -0.33
C LEU A 66 -11.53 6.22 0.61
N GLN A 67 -12.40 5.25 0.88
CA GLN A 67 -12.11 4.03 1.60
C GLN A 67 -11.93 2.89 0.61
N LEU A 68 -10.73 2.29 0.60
CA LEU A 68 -10.42 1.15 -0.23
C LEU A 68 -10.34 -0.13 0.62
N GLU A 69 -10.92 -1.21 0.12
CA GLU A 69 -10.75 -2.55 0.71
C GLU A 69 -9.60 -3.28 0.01
N ALA A 70 -8.49 -3.43 0.72
CA ALA A 70 -7.40 -4.33 0.38
C ALA A 70 -7.65 -5.72 1.02
N PRO A 71 -6.92 -6.79 0.64
CA PRO A 71 -7.11 -8.11 1.23
C PRO A 71 -6.90 -8.15 2.76
N GLY A 72 -6.04 -7.27 3.29
CA GLY A 72 -5.79 -7.14 4.73
C GLY A 72 -6.77 -6.24 5.49
N GLY A 73 -7.72 -5.60 4.80
CA GLY A 73 -8.74 -4.74 5.40
C GLY A 73 -8.85 -3.36 4.75
N LEU A 74 -9.60 -2.47 5.41
CA LEU A 74 -9.82 -1.11 4.94
C LEU A 74 -8.56 -0.25 5.08
N VAL A 75 -8.27 0.53 4.04
CA VAL A 75 -7.31 1.62 4.05
C VAL A 75 -8.01 2.92 3.66
N MET A 76 -7.66 4.01 4.34
CA MET A 76 -8.22 5.33 4.03
C MET A 76 -7.25 6.08 3.12
N VAL A 77 -7.80 6.72 2.10
CA VAL A 77 -7.04 7.49 1.13
C VAL A 77 -7.53 8.93 1.13
N ARG A 78 -6.57 9.85 1.15
CA ARG A 78 -6.78 11.27 0.89
C ARG A 78 -6.00 11.64 -0.36
N ALA A 79 -6.68 12.06 -1.42
CA ALA A 79 -6.07 12.50 -2.67
C ALA A 79 -6.21 14.01 -2.82
N GLU A 80 -5.12 14.69 -3.13
CA GLU A 80 -5.11 16.10 -3.53
C GLU A 80 -5.35 16.16 -5.04
N CYS A 81 -6.45 16.81 -5.43
CA CYS A 81 -6.99 16.78 -6.77
C CYS A 81 -7.03 18.19 -7.37
N ARG A 82 -6.62 18.32 -8.64
CA ARG A 82 -6.66 19.58 -9.39
C ARG A 82 -6.80 19.33 -10.88
N GLY A 83 -7.72 20.02 -11.53
CA GLY A 83 -7.92 19.93 -12.97
C GLY A 83 -8.33 18.52 -13.43
N GLY A 84 -9.13 17.81 -12.62
CA GLY A 84 -9.56 16.44 -12.90
C GLY A 84 -8.45 15.39 -12.76
N LYS A 85 -7.40 15.69 -12.00
CA LYS A 85 -6.25 14.79 -11.77
C LYS A 85 -5.94 14.64 -10.29
N ALA A 86 -5.69 13.41 -9.84
CA ALA A 86 -5.14 13.13 -8.52
C ALA A 86 -3.61 13.36 -8.53
N GLU A 87 -3.15 14.50 -8.03
CA GLU A 87 -1.73 14.90 -8.08
C GLU A 87 -0.90 14.30 -6.95
N ARG A 88 -1.51 14.08 -5.78
CA ARG A 88 -0.84 13.49 -4.62
C ARG A 88 -1.80 12.62 -3.84
N VAL A 89 -1.38 11.40 -3.52
CA VAL A 89 -2.19 10.43 -2.79
C VAL A 89 -1.52 10.09 -1.47
N PHE A 90 -2.28 10.22 -0.38
CA PHE A 90 -1.89 9.81 0.96
C PHE A 90 -2.72 8.60 1.35
N VAL A 91 -2.06 7.57 1.87
CA VAL A 91 -2.72 6.34 2.31
C VAL A 91 -2.47 6.16 3.80
N GLN A 92 -3.54 6.18 4.59
CA GLN A 92 -3.51 5.64 5.94
C GLN A 92 -3.66 4.12 5.83
N ASN A 93 -2.54 3.44 6.05
CA ASN A 93 -2.43 2.00 5.95
C ASN A 93 -3.09 1.30 7.15
N LEU A 94 -3.23 -0.03 7.05
CA LEU A 94 -3.51 -0.94 8.16
C LEU A 94 -2.57 -0.69 9.35
N PRO A 95 -2.99 -0.99 10.58
CA PRO A 95 -2.14 -0.88 11.76
C PRO A 95 -0.81 -1.63 11.56
N SER A 96 0.29 -0.91 11.71
CA SER A 96 1.65 -1.47 11.66
C SER A 96 2.30 -1.36 13.03
N PHE A 97 2.96 -2.42 13.47
CA PHE A 97 3.66 -2.48 14.75
C PHE A 97 5.00 -3.20 14.59
N ALA A 98 5.78 -3.34 15.66
CA ALA A 98 7.00 -4.15 15.68
C ALA A 98 6.77 -5.36 16.60
N ASP A 99 7.26 -6.53 16.19
CA ASP A 99 7.09 -7.79 16.92
C ASP A 99 8.27 -7.94 17.87
N LYS A 100 9.47 -7.82 17.31
CA LYS A 100 10.72 -7.90 18.07
C LYS A 100 11.68 -6.81 17.65
N PHE A 101 12.41 -6.30 18.64
CA PHE A 101 13.55 -5.41 18.46
C PHE A 101 14.82 -6.10 18.91
N ASP A 102 15.95 -5.60 18.43
CA ASP A 102 17.30 -6.00 18.83
C ASP A 102 17.54 -7.52 18.78
N VAL A 103 16.98 -8.19 17.77
CA VAL A 103 17.13 -9.64 17.58
C VAL A 103 18.52 -9.91 16.98
N PRO A 104 19.39 -10.66 17.67
CA PRO A 104 20.64 -11.11 17.06
C PRO A 104 20.35 -12.21 16.04
N LEU A 105 20.85 -12.05 14.82
CA LEU A 105 20.75 -12.99 13.73
C LEU A 105 22.15 -13.38 13.24
N GLU A 106 22.52 -14.63 13.43
CA GLU A 106 23.76 -15.20 12.91
C GLU A 106 23.63 -15.52 11.42
N LEU A 107 24.53 -14.96 10.61
CA LEU A 107 24.57 -15.18 9.17
C LEU A 107 25.93 -15.76 8.73
N PRO A 108 25.93 -16.88 7.97
CA PRO A 108 27.15 -17.43 7.41
C PRO A 108 27.92 -16.39 6.58
N GLY A 109 29.19 -16.16 6.94
CA GLY A 109 30.07 -15.22 6.25
C GLY A 109 29.88 -13.74 6.63
N LEU A 110 28.87 -13.39 7.42
CA LEU A 110 28.58 -12.01 7.84
C LEU A 110 28.59 -11.81 9.37
N GLY A 111 28.61 -12.90 10.15
CA GLY A 111 28.57 -12.84 11.61
C GLY A 111 27.19 -12.45 12.15
N THR A 112 27.14 -11.90 13.37
CA THR A 112 25.90 -11.48 14.03
C THR A 112 25.43 -10.12 13.55
N LEU A 113 24.20 -10.03 13.05
CA LEU A 113 23.51 -8.77 12.79
C LEU A 113 22.43 -8.53 13.85
N THR A 114 22.21 -7.28 14.24
CA THR A 114 21.07 -6.90 15.08
C THR A 114 19.94 -6.41 14.18
N ILE A 115 18.78 -7.07 14.25
CA ILE A 115 17.63 -6.77 13.39
C ILE A 115 16.36 -6.48 14.21
N ALA A 116 15.41 -5.79 13.59
CA ALA A 116 14.03 -5.70 14.08
C ALA A 116 13.14 -6.55 13.17
N ILE A 117 12.16 -7.24 13.78
CA ILE A 117 11.15 -8.03 13.08
C ILE A 117 9.83 -7.27 13.20
N PRO A 118 9.30 -6.69 12.11
CA PRO A 118 7.93 -6.22 12.09
C PRO A 118 6.98 -7.42 11.89
N PRO A 119 5.87 -7.53 12.65
CA PRO A 119 4.79 -8.42 12.30
C PRO A 119 4.05 -7.79 11.11
N MET A 120 3.69 -8.61 10.15
CA MET A 120 3.01 -8.15 8.96
C MET A 120 1.64 -7.52 9.27
N ALA A 121 1.50 -6.24 8.94
CA ALA A 121 0.40 -5.72 8.11
C ALA A 121 0.84 -4.44 7.37
N GLY A 122 1.34 -4.63 6.14
CA GLY A 122 1.58 -3.60 5.11
C GLY A 122 2.94 -2.88 5.16
N PRO A 123 3.54 -2.50 4.01
CA PRO A 123 4.75 -1.70 3.97
C PRO A 123 4.57 -0.40 4.75
N VAL A 124 5.54 -0.13 5.61
CA VAL A 124 5.71 1.11 6.36
C VAL A 124 5.44 2.29 5.43
N SER A 125 4.36 3.02 5.68
CA SER A 125 4.23 4.37 5.10
C SER A 125 5.28 5.22 5.81
N TRP A 126 6.29 5.66 5.07
CA TRP A 126 7.29 6.59 5.57
C TRP A 126 6.60 7.91 5.91
N TRP A 127 6.10 8.04 7.14
CA TRP A 127 6.07 9.34 7.80
C TRP A 127 7.47 9.58 8.34
N LEU A 128 8.08 10.68 7.92
CA LEU A 128 9.21 11.31 8.60
C LEU A 128 8.86 11.41 10.09
N MET A 129 9.29 10.44 10.89
CA MET A 129 9.45 10.65 12.32
C MET A 129 10.57 11.68 12.47
N PRO A 130 10.32 12.90 12.99
CA PRO A 130 11.41 13.74 13.42
C PRO A 130 12.15 12.97 14.51
N HIS A 131 13.42 12.67 14.24
CA HIS A 131 14.37 12.17 15.22
C HIS A 131 14.19 12.97 16.52
N PRO A 132 13.81 12.36 17.66
CA PRO A 132 13.98 13.03 18.94
C PRO A 132 15.49 13.04 19.18
N ARG A 133 16.13 14.16 18.83
CA ARG A 133 17.47 14.48 19.31
C ARG A 133 17.35 14.66 20.82
N GLY A 134 17.69 13.60 21.55
CA GLY A 134 18.27 13.69 22.90
C GLY A 134 19.76 13.98 22.80
#